data_AF-A0AAU8PEV6-F1
#
_entry.id   AF-A0AAU8PEV6-F1
#
_cell.length_a   1.000
_cell.length_b   1.000
_cell.length_c   1.000
_cell.angle_alpha   90.00
_cell.angle_beta   90.00
_cell.angle_gamma   90.00
#
_symmetry.space_group_name_H-M   'P 1'
#
loop_
_entity.id
_entity.type
_entity.pdbx_description
1 polymer ?
#
loop_
_entity_poly.entity_id
_entity_poly.type
_entity_poly.pdbx_seq_one_letter_code
_entity_poly.pdbx_strand_id
1 'polypeptide(L)' 'MSKLPGKVLINDVEYIVEEGLGHMKLRRRDPVSGMKVENVFIPVPDSRERMVNFKAKAAQLILEEITK' A
#
# COMPACT_ATOMS: atom_id res chain seq x y z
N MET A 1 -17.86 -5.37 -4.76
CA MET A 1 -18.23 -6.32 -3.68
C MET A 1 -17.15 -6.25 -2.62
N SER A 2 -17.45 -5.78 -1.41
CA SER A 2 -16.50 -5.79 -0.29
C SER A 2 -16.34 -7.25 0.17
N LYS A 3 -15.20 -7.86 -0.12
CA LYS A 3 -14.84 -9.16 0.49
C LYS A 3 -14.84 -8.97 2.01
N LEU A 4 -15.46 -9.90 2.73
CA LEU A 4 -15.31 -9.98 4.19
C LEU A 4 -13.82 -10.09 4.53
N PRO A 5 -13.35 -9.41 5.57
CA PRO A 5 -11.94 -9.45 5.92
C PRO A 5 -11.53 -10.87 6.29
N GLY A 6 -10.45 -11.36 5.67
CA GLY A 6 -9.88 -12.67 5.98
C GLY A 6 -9.24 -12.67 7.36
N LYS A 7 -9.12 -13.84 8.00
CA LYS A 7 -8.32 -13.99 9.21
C LYS A 7 -7.12 -14.87 8.93
N VAL A 8 -5.94 -14.49 9.42
CA VAL A 8 -4.71 -15.29 9.33
C VAL A 8 -4.03 -15.37 10.69
N LEU A 9 -3.47 -16.53 10.99
CA LEU A 9 -2.71 -16.78 12.21
C LEU A 9 -1.21 -16.80 11.84
N ILE A 10 -0.42 -15.94 12.46
CA ILE A 10 1.03 -15.86 12.24
C ILE A 10 1.71 -15.85 13.61
N ASN A 11 2.53 -16.86 13.90
CA ASN A 11 3.23 -17.02 15.19
C ASN A 11 2.27 -16.87 16.39
N ASP A 12 1.14 -17.59 16.35
CA ASP A 12 0.08 -17.56 17.36
C ASP A 12 -0.65 -16.23 17.54
N VAL A 13 -0.43 -15.26 16.64
CA VAL A 13 -1.13 -13.98 16.64
C VAL A 13 -2.18 -13.97 15.53
N GLU A 14 -3.44 -13.71 15.89
CA GLU A 14 -4.54 -13.53 14.94
C GLU A 14 -4.48 -12.13 14.32
N TYR A 15 -4.47 -12.09 12.99
CA TYR A 15 -4.57 -10.87 12.20
C TYR A 15 -5.84 -10.87 11.37
N ILE A 16 -6.46 -9.70 11.28
CA ILE A 16 -7.53 -9.38 10.34
C ILE A 16 -6.87 -8.84 9.07
N VAL A 17 -7.10 -9.51 7.95
CA VAL A 17 -6.61 -9.14 6.62
C VAL A 17 -7.68 -8.32 5.91
N GLU A 18 -7.32 -7.12 5.48
CA GLU A 18 -8.17 -6.27 4.64
C GLU A 18 -7.48 -6.04 3.29
N GLU A 19 -8.12 -6.54 2.22
CA GLU A 19 -7.73 -6.25 0.84
C GLU A 19 -8.40 -4.94 0.40
N GLY A 20 -7.59 -3.91 0.15
CA GLY A 20 -8.03 -2.65 -0.47
C GLY A 20 -7.59 -2.56 -1.93
N LEU A 21 -8.10 -1.57 -2.66
CA LEU A 21 -7.61 -1.27 -4.01
C LEU A 21 -6.12 -0.89 -3.94
N GLY A 22 -5.27 -1.74 -4.52
CA GLY A 22 -3.83 -1.51 -4.62
C GLY A 22 -3.07 -1.56 -3.29
N HIS A 23 -3.62 -2.17 -2.24
CA HIS A 23 -2.90 -2.40 -0.98
C HIS A 23 -3.54 -3.51 -0.15
N MET A 24 -2.75 -4.11 0.74
CA MET A 24 -3.22 -5.09 1.73
C MET A 24 -2.89 -4.57 3.14
N LYS A 25 -3.80 -4.75 4.09
CA LYS A 25 -3.57 -4.41 5.50
C LYS A 25 -3.68 -5.65 6.38
N LEU A 26 -2.76 -5.78 7.33
CA LEU A 26 -2.87 -6.73 8.45
C LEU A 26 -3.12 -5.93 9.72
N ARG A 27 -4.25 -6.19 10.38
CA ARG A 27 -4.63 -5.54 11.64
C ARG A 27 -4.61 -6.54 12.77
N ARG A 28 -4.02 -6.18 13.90
CA ARG A 28 -4.13 -6.93 15.16
C ARG A 28 -4.29 -5.98 16.33
N ARG A 29 -4.74 -6.50 17.47
CA ARG A 29 -4.59 -5.82 18.75
C ARG A 29 -3.41 -6.47 19.47
N ASP A 30 -2.43 -5.67 19.84
CA ASP A 30 -1.28 -6.14 20.60
C ASP A 30 -1.75 -6.58 22.00
N PRO A 31 -1.55 -7.85 22.40
CA PRO A 31 -2.06 -8.35 23.67
C PRO A 31 -1.36 -7.73 24.89
N VAL A 32 -0.13 -7.22 24.72
CA VAL A 32 0.67 -6.66 25.82
C VAL A 32 0.32 -5.19 26.07
N SER A 33 0.35 -4.36 25.03
CA SER A 33 0.09 -2.91 25.15
C SER A 33 -1.38 -2.52 24.96
N GLY A 34 -2.22 -3.44 24.45
CA GLY A 34 -3.59 -3.13 24.03
C GLY A 34 -3.68 -2.27 22.77
N MET A 35 -2.54 -1.87 22.17
CA MET A 35 -2.50 -1.00 21.01
C MET A 35 -3.03 -1.70 19.76
N LYS A 36 -3.66 -0.93 18.88
CA LYS A 36 -4.00 -1.40 17.53
C LYS A 36 -2.74 -1.32 16.66
N VAL A 37 -2.33 -2.45 16.10
CA VAL A 37 -1.22 -2.52 15.14
C VAL A 37 -1.80 -2.72 13.75
N GLU A 38 -1.41 -1.86 12.81
CA GLU A 38 -1.78 -1.96 11.40
C GLU A 38 -0.53 -1.99 10.52
N ASN A 39 -0.30 -3.10 9.83
CA ASN A 39 0.76 -3.23 8.84
C ASN A 39 0.15 -3.05 7.46
N VAL A 40 0.58 -2.03 6.72
CA VAL A 40 0.09 -1.71 5.37
C VAL A 40 1.13 -2.11 4.35
N PHE A 41 0.75 -3.00 3.45
CA PHE A 41 1.55 -3.47 2.33
C PHE A 41 1.01 -2.83 1.06
N ILE A 42 1.76 -1.86 0.55
CA ILE A 42 1.48 -1.26 -0.75
C ILE A 42 2.43 -1.92 -1.74
N PRO A 43 1.96 -2.63 -2.78
CA PRO A 43 2.81 -3.03 -3.89
C PRO A 43 3.52 -1.78 -4.40
N VAL A 44 4.84 -1.75 -4.27
CA VAL A 44 5.63 -0.70 -4.88
C VAL A 44 5.46 -0.90 -6.39
N PRO A 45 5.06 0.13 -7.16
CA PRO A 45 4.96 0.00 -8.61
C PRO A 45 6.25 -0.59 -9.15
N ASP A 46 6.17 -1.52 -10.11
CA ASP A 46 7.34 -2.14 -10.72
C ASP A 46 8.37 -1.04 -11.05
N SER A 47 9.65 -1.31 -10.82
CA SER A 47 10.75 -0.44 -11.25
C SER A 47 10.52 0.17 -12.65
N ARG A 48 9.95 -0.61 -13.57
CA ARG A 48 9.56 -0.17 -14.92
C ARG A 48 8.46 0.89 -14.90
N GLU A 49 7.40 0.69 -14.13
CA GLU A 49 6.29 1.64 -13.99
C GLU A 49 6.75 2.94 -13.32
N ARG A 50 7.59 2.86 -12.28
CA ARG A 50 8.21 4.05 -11.65
C ARG A 50 9.02 4.86 -12.66
N MET A 51 9.82 4.19 -13.50
CA MET A 51 10.62 4.84 -14.53
C MET A 51 9.75 5.50 -15.60
N VAL A 52 8.65 4.87 -16.01
CA VAL A 52 7.70 5.44 -16.98
C VAL A 52 7.04 6.71 -16.41
N ASN A 53 6.53 6.64 -15.17
CA ASN A 53 5.90 7.79 -14.51
C ASN A 53 6.89 8.94 -14.30
N PHE A 54 8.14 8.64 -13.94
CA PHE A 54 9.20 9.63 -13.82
C PHE A 54 9.46 10.35 -15.15
N LYS A 55 9.64 9.60 -16.25
CA LYS A 55 9.85 10.18 -17.59
C LYS A 55 8.68 11.05 -18.03
N ALA A 56 7.44 10.61 -17.79
CA ALA A 56 6.24 11.38 -18.11
C ALA A 56 6.19 12.69 -17.32
N LYS A 57 6.49 12.67 -16.02
CA LYS A 57 6.50 13.87 -15.19
C LYS A 57 7.63 14.83 -15.58
N ALA A 58 8.82 14.31 -15.90
CA ALA A 58 9.94 15.11 -16.38
C ALA A 58 9.60 15.81 -17.70
N ALA A 59 9.00 15.08 -18.66
CA ALA A 59 8.55 15.66 -19.92
C ALA A 59 7.50 16.76 -19.72
N GLN A 60 6.54 16.55 -18.80
CA GLN A 60 5.54 17.56 -18.45
C GLN A 60 6.19 18.84 -17.92
N LEU A 61 7.13 18.73 -16.98
CA LEU A 61 7.81 19.89 -16.38
C LEU A 61 8.63 20.67 -17.43
N ILE A 62 9.28 19.96 -18.35
CA ILE A 62 10.02 20.59 -19.46
C ILE A 62 9.06 21.36 -20.38
N LEU A 63 7.92 20.77 -20.72
CA LEU A 63 6.91 21.43 -21.54
C LEU A 63 6.36 22.68 -20.86
N GLU A 64 6.00 22.58 -19.57
CA GLU A 64 5.52 23.71 -18.78
C GLU A 64 6.51 24.88 -18.78
N GLU A 65 7.81 24.58 -18.69
CA GLU A 65 8.86 25.61 -18.69
C GLU A 65 9.09 26.23 -20.08
N ILE A 66 8.98 25.45 -21.15
CA ILE A 66 9.09 25.96 -22.54
C ILE A 66 7.88 26.83 -22.93
N THR A 67 6.70 26.55 -22.36
CA THR A 67 5.46 27.30 -22.65
C THR A 67 5.30 28.59 -21.85
N LYS A 68 6.21 28.90 -20.93
CA LYS A 68 6.28 30.20 -20.24
C LYS A 68 7.08 31.21 -21.05
#